data_AF-A0A3D0L7N6-F1
#
_entry.id   AF-A0A3D0L7N6-F1
#
_cell.length_a   1.000
_cell.length_b   1.000
_cell.length_c   1.000
_cell.angle_alpha   90.00
_cell.angle_beta   90.00
_cell.angle_gamma   90.00
#
_symmetry.space_group_name_H-M   'P 1'
#
loop_
_entity.id
_entity.type
_entity.pdbx_description
1 polymer ?
#
loop_
_entity_poly.entity_id
_entity_poly.type
_entity_poly.pdbx_seq_one_letter_code
_entity_poly.pdbx_strand_id
1 'polypeptide(L)'
;MMMTIWSSLGRLKTRFLLLCVIAFCAGGKLCAEEWVLAARKFTVEKSSSSSQAREDIAEKLPQLILEQLSQNAVRLTTETEMINRALESLRTERQSLLLQLSAEVKKRDSLVLQEDNPKSLQKKIKAQEKAVQAVQQKIDDNLKNVEEIRAKADGSFVPDEKKKDFFQMVASWFSPKKEKTLVSAVQYEDVSLYQNDSEKLFSVDESIAREGVESRVFKNAVSSAGIRGLILGNLRFFGNYVSVTVDLRIFPGAESAGVVTEVGALDNLVGIASNVAQYLSPLLVNSSGIMMYFYITPAEAAENARIYVDGVISPLKDNGLFAAAGTHTVEVSSEGYTTQIVTAVFKDSPAFFVQAALDPVQEGDVNLVLKNPVEGTLFANAMAVGNAMGVGTVHINGKSVIGQVVRPVRIAEEEKSEQNENAENPQDGESESEITEDGAGQKKDDERATEVKEKMLTAFYYIPFNAMEPGKTLIADAKPVDAVSLIDSRRRWSYIGYTVFIMSLPPLFYTIGGFNNAYRGYYTGGVKLSEVQGWNVARWVATGFTVLAGGFFIFELVRYLRAASSVLPANARSVREREIPIVESAKSWMEQTDEQTAENPVEVKTQEEAQSENSK
;
A
#
# COMPACT_ATOMS: atom_id res chain seq x y z
N MET A 1 17.39 5.08 49.43
CA MET A 1 17.23 4.09 48.33
C MET A 1 16.07 4.41 47.37
N MET A 2 15.39 5.56 47.48
CA MET A 2 14.33 5.98 46.54
C MET A 2 14.80 6.95 45.44
N MET A 3 15.95 7.62 45.58
CA MET A 3 16.44 8.57 44.57
C MET A 3 17.14 7.92 43.35
N THR A 4 17.53 6.65 43.41
CA THR A 4 18.20 5.98 42.28
C THR A 4 17.23 5.42 41.23
N ILE A 5 15.95 5.23 41.57
CA ILE A 5 14.93 4.66 40.68
C ILE A 5 14.39 5.70 39.68
N TRP A 6 14.45 6.99 40.02
CA TRP A 6 13.94 8.05 39.13
C TRP A 6 14.90 8.36 37.95
N SER A 7 16.20 8.09 38.11
CA SER A 7 17.20 8.29 37.04
C SER A 7 17.27 7.15 35.99
N SER A 8 16.63 6.01 36.25
CA SER A 8 16.58 4.87 35.33
C SER A 8 15.36 4.92 34.39
N LEU A 9 14.28 5.59 34.80
CA LEU A 9 13.06 5.75 34.00
C LEU A 9 13.26 6.67 32.78
N GLY A 10 14.10 7.71 32.91
CA GLY A 10 14.43 8.61 31.78
C GLY A 10 15.28 7.95 30.69
N ARG A 11 16.17 7.01 31.07
CA ARG A 11 17.02 6.25 30.14
C ARG A 11 16.28 5.10 29.45
N LEU A 12 15.14 4.66 29.99
CA LEU A 12 14.31 3.62 29.39
C LEU A 12 13.40 4.21 28.29
N LYS A 13 12.89 5.43 28.47
CA LYS A 13 12.09 6.15 27.47
C LYS A 13 12.90 6.45 26.19
N THR A 14 14.15 6.89 26.32
CA THR A 14 15.03 7.16 25.16
C THR A 14 15.45 5.89 24.42
N ARG A 15 15.65 4.76 25.13
CA ARG A 15 15.95 3.46 24.52
C ARG A 15 14.74 2.82 23.84
N PHE A 16 13.53 3.02 24.37
CA PHE A 16 12.29 2.55 23.75
C PHE A 16 11.97 3.33 22.47
N LEU A 17 12.20 4.64 22.47
CA LEU A 17 12.01 5.50 21.29
C LEU A 17 13.02 5.16 20.17
N LEU A 18 14.27 4.82 20.53
CA LEU A 18 15.28 4.34 19.57
C LEU A 18 14.92 2.97 18.97
N LEU A 19 14.30 2.08 19.76
CA LEU A 19 13.90 0.74 19.30
C LEU A 19 12.64 0.78 18.42
N CYS A 20 11.71 1.71 18.68
CA CYS A 20 10.57 1.99 17.81
C CYS A 20 10.99 2.65 16.48
N VAL A 21 12.01 3.51 16.48
CA VAL A 21 12.56 4.08 15.23
C VAL A 21 13.28 3.01 14.41
N ILE A 22 14.02 2.08 15.04
CA ILE A 22 14.66 0.97 14.33
C ILE A 22 13.64 -0.07 13.83
N ALA A 23 12.54 -0.29 14.55
CA ALA A 23 11.45 -1.16 14.11
C ALA A 23 10.58 -0.52 13.01
N PHE A 24 10.45 0.81 13.00
CA PHE A 24 9.77 1.55 11.92
C PHE A 24 10.63 1.62 10.64
N CYS A 25 11.97 1.60 10.76
CA CYS A 25 12.86 1.47 9.61
C CYS A 25 13.00 0.03 9.08
N ALA A 26 12.59 -0.99 9.84
CA ALA A 26 12.64 -2.39 9.43
C ALA A 26 11.34 -2.89 8.76
N GLY A 27 10.32 -2.04 8.65
CA GLY A 27 9.22 -2.19 7.70
C GLY A 27 9.68 -1.86 6.28
N GLY A 28 10.78 -2.47 5.84
CA GLY A 28 11.16 -2.47 4.44
C GLY A 28 10.01 -3.11 3.67
N LYS A 29 9.41 -2.33 2.77
CA LYS A 29 8.44 -2.81 1.80
C LYS A 29 8.87 -4.20 1.32
N LEU A 30 7.95 -5.16 1.33
CA LEU A 30 8.00 -6.31 0.42
C LEU A 30 7.85 -5.73 -1.00
N CYS A 31 8.87 -5.00 -1.47
CA CYS A 31 8.94 -4.48 -2.82
C CYS A 31 9.27 -5.67 -3.72
N ALA A 32 8.42 -5.89 -4.71
CA ALA A 32 8.90 -6.48 -5.96
C ALA A 32 10.17 -5.71 -6.39
N GLU A 33 11.19 -6.42 -6.90
CA GLU A 33 12.37 -5.75 -7.41
C GLU A 33 11.96 -4.77 -8.52
N GLU A 34 12.25 -3.49 -8.32
CA GLU A 34 11.80 -2.38 -9.16
C GLU A 34 12.79 -2.20 -10.32
N TRP A 35 12.30 -2.18 -11.57
CA TRP A 35 13.14 -2.03 -12.75
C TRP A 35 13.25 -0.56 -13.15
N VAL A 36 14.38 0.07 -12.81
CA VAL A 36 14.56 1.52 -12.99
C VAL A 36 14.99 1.86 -14.43
N LEU A 37 14.16 2.64 -15.12
CA LEU A 37 14.42 3.26 -16.42
C LEU A 37 14.94 4.70 -16.25
N ALA A 38 16.05 5.01 -16.90
CA ALA A 38 16.64 6.34 -16.93
C ALA A 38 16.92 6.79 -18.37
N ALA A 39 17.10 8.09 -18.56
CA ALA A 39 17.63 8.65 -19.80
C ALA A 39 18.81 9.58 -19.51
N ARG A 40 19.72 9.71 -20.47
CA ARG A 40 20.80 10.72 -20.42
C ARG A 40 20.46 11.88 -21.35
N LYS A 41 21.00 13.06 -21.06
CA LYS A 41 21.07 14.16 -22.03
C LYS A 41 21.63 13.65 -23.36
N PHE A 42 20.93 13.95 -24.45
CA PHE A 42 21.32 13.49 -25.78
C PHE A 42 22.54 14.24 -26.29
N THR A 43 23.35 13.54 -27.09
CA THR A 43 24.61 14.11 -27.62
C THR A 43 24.31 14.81 -28.94
N VAL A 44 24.64 16.10 -29.04
CA VAL A 44 24.50 16.83 -30.30
C VAL A 44 25.74 16.58 -31.17
N GLU A 45 25.55 16.10 -32.39
CA GLU A 45 26.66 15.98 -33.33
C GLU A 45 27.16 17.38 -33.74
N LYS A 46 28.48 17.60 -33.58
CA LYS A 46 29.11 18.91 -33.75
C LYS A 46 28.91 19.44 -35.17
N SER A 47 28.04 20.43 -35.31
CA SER A 47 28.14 21.48 -36.33
C SER A 47 28.63 22.78 -35.66
N SER A 48 29.30 23.65 -36.40
CA SER A 48 30.15 24.77 -35.95
C SER A 48 29.46 25.89 -35.13
N SER A 49 28.20 25.72 -34.70
CA SER A 49 27.51 26.64 -33.79
C SER A 49 26.51 25.90 -32.88
N SER A 50 26.88 25.68 -31.62
CA SER A 50 25.95 25.23 -30.57
C SER A 50 25.12 26.42 -30.11
N SER A 51 23.87 26.53 -30.56
CA SER A 51 22.92 27.49 -29.99
C SER A 51 22.31 26.93 -28.71
N GLN A 52 22.02 27.80 -27.73
CA GLN A 52 21.36 27.43 -26.46
C GLN A 52 20.09 26.59 -26.71
N ALA A 53 19.30 26.94 -27.73
CA ALA A 53 18.10 26.21 -28.12
C ALA A 53 18.36 24.73 -28.47
N ARG A 54 19.52 24.39 -29.06
CA ARG A 54 19.86 22.99 -29.40
C ARG A 54 20.22 22.18 -28.14
N GLU A 55 20.86 22.83 -27.17
CA GLU A 55 21.18 22.22 -25.88
C GLU A 55 19.90 21.96 -25.06
N ASP A 56 18.95 22.90 -25.09
CA ASP A 56 17.66 22.74 -24.42
C ASP A 56 16.85 21.58 -25.01
N ILE A 57 16.90 21.37 -26.34
CA ILE A 57 16.26 20.23 -27.00
C ILE A 57 16.92 18.91 -26.60
N ALA A 58 18.26 18.90 -26.46
CA ALA A 58 19.01 17.72 -26.05
C ALA A 58 18.68 17.24 -24.63
N GLU A 59 18.15 18.14 -23.79
CA GLU A 59 17.67 17.85 -22.44
C GLU A 59 16.17 17.52 -22.42
N LYS A 60 15.33 18.29 -23.12
CA LYS A 60 13.87 18.09 -23.12
C LYS A 60 13.40 16.82 -23.82
N LEU A 61 14.04 16.45 -24.92
CA LEU A 61 13.59 15.32 -25.72
C LEU A 61 13.66 13.97 -24.97
N PRO A 62 14.74 13.62 -24.25
CA PRO A 62 14.73 12.42 -23.39
C PRO A 62 13.68 12.47 -22.27
N GLN A 63 13.41 13.65 -21.68
CA GLN A 63 12.38 13.80 -20.65
C GLN A 63 10.98 13.50 -21.20
N LEU A 64 10.66 14.04 -22.38
CA LEU A 64 9.39 13.76 -23.07
C LEU A 64 9.26 12.26 -23.42
N ILE A 65 10.34 11.60 -23.84
CA ILE A 65 10.31 10.15 -24.09
C ILE A 65 10.02 9.37 -22.80
N LEU A 66 10.67 9.73 -21.69
CA LEU A 66 10.42 9.08 -20.39
C LEU A 66 8.98 9.28 -19.93
N GLU A 67 8.42 10.47 -20.10
CA GLU A 67 7.01 10.75 -19.80
C GLU A 67 6.08 9.81 -20.57
N GLN A 68 6.29 9.64 -21.87
CA GLN A 68 5.49 8.74 -22.70
C GLN A 68 5.65 7.25 -22.32
N LEU A 69 6.83 6.83 -21.84
CA LEU A 69 7.11 5.44 -21.45
C LEU A 69 6.68 5.10 -20.01
N SER A 70 6.43 6.09 -19.17
CA SER A 70 6.14 5.94 -17.73
C SER A 70 4.75 5.38 -17.39
N GLN A 71 3.93 5.07 -18.39
CA GLN A 71 2.58 4.57 -18.21
C GLN A 71 2.58 3.11 -17.72
N ASN A 72 2.64 2.89 -16.40
CA ASN A 72 2.41 1.62 -15.68
C ASN A 72 2.90 0.37 -16.42
N ALA A 73 4.12 0.41 -16.96
CA ALA A 73 4.66 -0.68 -17.76
C ALA A 73 5.18 -1.80 -16.85
N VAL A 74 4.83 -3.03 -17.16
CA VAL A 74 5.39 -4.24 -16.52
C VAL A 74 6.31 -4.89 -17.53
N ARG A 75 7.58 -5.12 -17.15
CA ARG A 75 8.59 -5.75 -17.99
C ARG A 75 8.77 -7.22 -17.66
N LEU A 76 8.92 -8.06 -18.68
CA LEU A 76 9.39 -9.44 -18.55
C LEU A 76 10.92 -9.48 -18.70
N THR A 77 11.65 -9.99 -17.70
CA THR A 77 13.12 -10.10 -17.79
C THR A 77 13.55 -11.20 -18.76
N THR A 78 14.65 -11.00 -19.50
CA THR A 78 15.21 -12.07 -20.34
C THR A 78 16.10 -13.00 -19.53
N GLU A 79 16.29 -14.24 -20.01
CA GLU A 79 17.26 -15.17 -19.39
C GLU A 79 18.68 -14.59 -19.40
N THR A 80 19.07 -13.90 -20.47
CA THR A 80 20.38 -13.23 -20.58
C THR A 80 20.55 -12.12 -19.54
N GLU A 81 19.51 -11.32 -19.31
CA GLU A 81 19.47 -10.28 -18.28
C GLU A 81 19.64 -10.90 -16.87
N MET A 82 18.93 -11.99 -16.58
CA MET A 82 19.03 -12.69 -15.30
C MET A 82 20.41 -13.32 -15.07
N ILE A 83 21.01 -13.91 -16.11
CA ILE A 83 22.38 -14.42 -16.08
C ILE A 83 23.36 -13.30 -15.79
N ASN A 84 23.25 -12.16 -16.49
CA ASN A 84 24.14 -11.02 -16.30
C ASN A 84 24.02 -10.43 -14.88
N ARG A 85 22.79 -10.35 -14.33
CA ARG A 85 22.55 -9.93 -12.94
C ARG A 85 23.22 -10.86 -11.93
N ALA A 86 23.10 -12.18 -12.13
CA ALA A 86 23.75 -13.17 -11.27
C ALA A 86 25.29 -13.09 -11.36
N LEU A 87 25.84 -12.90 -12.55
CA LEU A 87 27.28 -12.71 -12.73
C LEU A 87 27.79 -11.41 -12.11
N GLU A 88 27.00 -10.33 -12.18
CA GLU A 88 27.32 -9.05 -11.54
C GLU A 88 27.31 -9.17 -10.01
N SER A 89 26.29 -9.81 -9.42
CA SER A 89 26.19 -9.98 -7.97
C SER A 89 27.36 -10.81 -7.42
N LEU A 90 27.69 -11.93 -8.07
CA LEU A 90 28.86 -12.75 -7.72
C LEU A 90 30.16 -11.98 -7.85
N ARG A 91 30.28 -11.11 -8.85
CA ARG A 91 31.47 -10.26 -9.02
C ARG A 91 31.61 -9.25 -7.89
N THR A 92 30.53 -8.57 -7.51
CA THR A 92 30.53 -7.60 -6.40
C THR A 92 30.86 -8.29 -5.08
N GLU A 93 30.28 -9.46 -4.84
CA GLU A 93 30.64 -10.31 -3.71
C GLU A 93 32.13 -10.64 -3.74
N ARG A 94 32.68 -11.09 -4.88
CA ARG A 94 34.10 -11.40 -5.02
C ARG A 94 35.00 -10.20 -4.76
N GLN A 95 34.64 -9.00 -5.21
CA GLN A 95 35.39 -7.79 -4.91
C GLN A 95 35.42 -7.50 -3.40
N SER A 96 34.28 -7.64 -2.73
CA SER A 96 34.20 -7.49 -1.27
C SER A 96 35.05 -8.53 -0.53
N LEU A 97 35.05 -9.79 -0.99
CA LEU A 97 35.85 -10.87 -0.44
C LEU A 97 37.35 -10.63 -0.64
N LEU A 98 37.77 -10.07 -1.78
CA LEU A 98 39.17 -9.70 -2.01
C LEU A 98 39.63 -8.56 -1.09
N LEU A 99 38.77 -7.56 -0.85
CA LEU A 99 39.06 -6.51 0.12
C LEU A 99 39.17 -7.07 1.53
N GLN A 100 38.26 -7.97 1.92
CA GLN A 100 38.33 -8.69 3.20
C GLN A 100 39.62 -9.51 3.32
N LEU A 101 39.98 -10.28 2.27
CA LEU A 101 41.23 -11.04 2.24
C LEU A 101 42.44 -10.13 2.46
N SER A 102 42.50 -8.98 1.78
CA SER A 102 43.58 -8.03 1.93
C SER A 102 43.67 -7.47 3.36
N ALA A 103 42.52 -7.21 4.01
CA ALA A 103 42.46 -6.72 5.38
C ALA A 103 42.92 -7.80 6.38
N GLU A 104 42.49 -9.05 6.19
CA GLU A 104 42.87 -10.17 7.05
C GLU A 104 44.36 -10.54 6.90
N VAL A 105 44.93 -10.42 5.68
CA VAL A 105 46.37 -10.59 5.45
C VAL A 105 47.17 -9.45 6.11
N LYS A 106 46.73 -8.18 5.96
CA LYS A 106 47.37 -7.05 6.65
C LYS A 106 47.35 -7.21 8.17
N LYS A 107 46.24 -7.70 8.74
CA LYS A 107 46.15 -8.01 10.18
C LYS A 107 47.18 -9.07 10.57
N ARG A 108 47.30 -10.16 9.80
CA ARG A 108 48.30 -11.21 10.03
C ARG A 108 49.71 -10.62 10.07
N ASP A 109 50.05 -9.80 9.09
CA ASP A 109 51.40 -9.25 8.95
C ASP A 109 51.68 -8.18 10.02
N SER A 110 50.66 -7.42 10.45
CA SER A 110 50.78 -6.47 11.57
C SER A 110 51.06 -7.14 12.91
N LEU A 111 50.57 -8.37 13.13
CA LEU A 111 50.82 -9.12 14.36
C LEU A 111 52.32 -9.41 14.57
N VAL A 112 53.07 -9.57 13.47
CA VAL A 112 54.53 -9.78 13.50
C VAL A 112 55.26 -8.56 14.07
N LEU A 113 54.70 -7.36 13.89
CA LEU A 113 55.28 -6.10 14.35
C LEU A 113 54.79 -5.66 15.74
N GLN A 114 53.67 -6.23 16.22
CA GLN A 114 53.00 -5.79 17.43
C GLN A 114 53.19 -6.73 18.63
N GLU A 115 53.53 -8.01 18.40
CA GLU A 115 53.57 -9.01 19.45
C GLU A 115 55.00 -9.48 19.73
N ASP A 116 55.54 -9.09 20.89
CA ASP A 116 56.90 -9.42 21.30
C ASP A 116 57.04 -10.85 21.85
N ASN A 117 55.93 -11.48 22.27
CA ASN A 117 55.96 -12.82 22.87
C ASN A 117 55.76 -13.92 21.81
N PRO A 118 56.77 -14.80 21.57
CA PRO A 118 56.77 -15.75 20.46
C PRO A 118 55.65 -16.79 20.52
N LYS A 119 55.26 -17.26 21.71
CA LYS A 119 54.18 -18.26 21.86
C LYS A 119 52.81 -17.67 21.57
N SER A 120 52.59 -16.43 21.98
CA SER A 120 51.33 -15.72 21.76
C SER A 120 51.19 -15.27 20.30
N LEU A 121 52.29 -14.86 19.67
CA LEU A 121 52.40 -14.53 18.26
C LEU A 121 52.00 -15.73 17.41
N GLN A 122 52.59 -16.91 17.66
CA GLN A 122 52.28 -18.13 16.90
C GLN A 122 50.79 -18.52 16.99
N LYS A 123 50.17 -18.36 18.18
CA LYS A 123 48.74 -18.64 18.37
C LYS A 123 47.85 -17.67 17.58
N LYS A 124 48.18 -16.37 17.62
CA LYS A 124 47.42 -15.33 16.91
C LYS A 124 47.59 -15.45 15.38
N ILE A 125 48.79 -15.73 14.89
CA ILE A 125 49.04 -16.02 13.46
C ILE A 125 48.21 -17.21 13.00
N LYS A 126 48.22 -18.33 13.74
CA LYS A 126 47.45 -19.53 13.36
C LYS A 126 45.93 -19.28 13.34
N ALA A 127 45.42 -18.45 14.25
CA ALA A 127 44.01 -18.05 14.22
C ALA A 127 43.69 -17.19 12.99
N GLN A 128 44.59 -16.27 12.65
CA GLN A 128 44.45 -15.38 11.50
C GLN A 128 44.60 -16.12 10.16
N GLU A 129 45.48 -17.13 10.08
CA GLU A 129 45.60 -18.01 8.92
C GLU A 129 44.32 -18.81 8.66
N LYS A 130 43.61 -19.26 9.70
CA LYS A 130 42.30 -19.89 9.54
C LYS A 130 41.26 -18.92 8.96
N ALA A 131 41.29 -17.65 9.37
CA ALA A 131 40.40 -16.64 8.81
C ALA A 131 40.72 -16.37 7.33
N VAL A 132 42.01 -16.27 6.97
CA VAL A 132 42.46 -16.14 5.57
C VAL A 132 42.02 -17.34 4.74
N GLN A 133 42.19 -18.57 5.22
CA GLN A 133 41.75 -19.79 4.52
C GLN A 133 40.23 -19.83 4.33
N ALA A 134 39.44 -19.41 5.33
CA ALA A 134 38.00 -19.35 5.20
C ALA A 134 37.55 -18.33 4.14
N VAL A 135 38.23 -17.19 4.00
CA VAL A 135 37.95 -16.21 2.94
C VAL A 135 38.39 -16.75 1.57
N GLN A 136 39.53 -17.44 1.47
CA GLN A 136 39.97 -18.10 0.24
C GLN A 136 38.95 -19.13 -0.25
N GLN A 137 38.43 -19.99 0.64
CA GLN A 137 37.40 -20.96 0.29
C GLN A 137 36.13 -20.29 -0.27
N LYS A 138 35.70 -19.17 0.33
CA LYS A 138 34.55 -18.40 -0.20
C LYS A 138 34.82 -17.82 -1.59
N ILE A 139 36.05 -17.40 -1.87
CA ILE A 139 36.44 -16.90 -3.20
C ILE A 139 36.42 -18.06 -4.20
N ASP A 140 36.95 -19.23 -3.85
CA ASP A 140 36.95 -20.41 -4.70
C ASP A 140 35.53 -20.89 -5.01
N ASP A 141 34.64 -20.89 -4.01
CA ASP A 141 33.24 -21.25 -4.19
C ASP A 141 32.49 -20.22 -5.05
N ASN A 142 32.78 -18.93 -4.91
CA ASN A 142 32.24 -17.88 -5.79
C ASN A 142 32.71 -18.07 -7.24
N LEU A 143 33.98 -18.42 -7.47
CA LEU A 143 34.51 -18.70 -8.81
C LEU A 143 33.84 -19.92 -9.45
N LYS A 144 33.63 -21.00 -8.69
CA LYS A 144 32.87 -22.17 -9.18
C LYS A 144 31.45 -21.80 -9.58
N ASN A 145 30.75 -21.00 -8.77
CA ASN A 145 29.40 -20.54 -9.11
C ASN A 145 29.38 -19.73 -10.43
N VAL A 146 30.42 -18.93 -10.70
CA VAL A 146 30.56 -18.20 -11.98
C VAL A 146 30.74 -19.18 -13.15
N GLU A 147 31.59 -20.19 -12.99
CA GLU A 147 31.80 -21.23 -14.00
C GLU A 147 30.52 -22.03 -14.27
N GLU A 148 29.77 -22.41 -13.23
CA GLU A 148 28.48 -23.10 -13.35
C GLU A 148 27.43 -22.27 -14.11
N ILE A 149 27.34 -20.96 -13.84
CA ILE A 149 26.40 -20.08 -14.56
C ILE A 149 26.80 -19.94 -16.03
N ARG A 150 28.09 -19.78 -16.33
CA ARG A 150 28.58 -19.68 -17.71
C ARG A 150 28.39 -20.98 -18.49
N ALA A 151 28.69 -22.12 -17.88
CA ALA A 151 28.47 -23.43 -18.47
C ALA A 151 26.99 -23.65 -18.82
N LYS A 152 26.07 -23.23 -17.93
CA LYS A 152 24.62 -23.25 -18.19
C LYS A 152 24.21 -22.31 -19.33
N ALA A 153 24.78 -21.11 -19.39
CA ALA A 153 24.51 -20.14 -20.46
C ALA A 153 24.99 -20.62 -21.84
N ASP A 154 26.14 -21.29 -21.89
CA ASP A 154 26.74 -21.79 -23.13
C ASP A 154 26.17 -23.15 -23.57
N GLY A 155 25.18 -23.71 -22.85
CA GLY A 155 24.62 -25.04 -23.11
C GLY A 155 25.61 -26.19 -22.93
N SER A 156 26.79 -25.92 -22.36
CA SER A 156 27.85 -26.90 -22.14
C SER A 156 27.67 -27.52 -20.76
N PHE A 157 27.13 -28.74 -20.74
CA PHE A 157 27.05 -29.53 -19.53
C PHE A 157 28.47 -29.83 -19.01
N VAL A 158 28.85 -29.27 -17.87
CA VAL A 158 30.01 -29.72 -17.09
C VAL A 158 29.50 -30.74 -16.07
N PRO A 159 29.74 -32.05 -16.25
CA PRO A 159 29.44 -33.01 -15.21
C PRO A 159 30.36 -32.75 -14.02
N ASP A 160 29.78 -32.57 -12.84
CA ASP A 160 30.52 -32.67 -11.59
C ASP A 160 30.91 -34.15 -11.40
N GLU A 161 32.05 -34.56 -11.95
CA GLU A 161 32.66 -35.87 -11.71
C GLU A 161 33.21 -35.92 -10.28
N LYS A 162 32.30 -36.03 -9.31
CA LYS A 162 32.64 -36.60 -8.00
C LYS A 162 31.76 -37.81 -7.77
N LYS A 163 32.40 -38.99 -7.86
CA LYS A 163 31.84 -40.27 -7.41
C LYS A 163 31.30 -40.08 -5.99
N LYS A 164 29.97 -40.09 -5.85
CA LYS A 164 29.29 -39.94 -4.56
C LYS A 164 29.49 -41.22 -3.75
N ASP A 165 30.19 -41.11 -2.64
CA ASP A 165 30.29 -42.20 -1.66
C ASP A 165 28.91 -42.55 -1.09
N PHE A 166 28.71 -43.83 -0.79
CA PHE A 166 27.47 -44.40 -0.25
C PHE A 166 26.91 -43.63 0.96
N PHE A 167 27.78 -43.03 1.79
CA PHE A 167 27.40 -42.18 2.92
C PHE A 167 26.74 -40.85 2.51
N GLN A 168 27.13 -40.25 1.38
CA GLN A 168 26.46 -39.05 0.84
C GLN A 168 25.10 -39.37 0.22
N MET A 169 24.92 -40.59 -0.31
CA MET A 169 23.64 -41.05 -0.86
C MET A 169 22.57 -41.16 0.25
N VAL A 170 22.93 -41.71 1.41
CA VAL A 170 22.03 -41.83 2.57
C VAL A 170 21.71 -40.46 3.19
N ALA A 171 22.69 -39.56 3.28
CA ALA A 171 22.46 -38.19 3.77
C ALA A 171 21.50 -37.38 2.88
N SER A 172 21.48 -37.66 1.57
CA SER A 172 20.60 -36.96 0.62
C SER A 172 19.12 -37.37 0.68
N TRP A 173 18.78 -38.44 1.42
CA TRP A 173 17.39 -38.90 1.60
C TRP A 173 16.65 -38.16 2.72
N PHE A 174 17.39 -37.53 3.66
CA PHE A 174 16.83 -36.85 4.84
C PHE A 174 16.85 -35.32 4.75
N SER A 175 17.26 -34.75 3.62
CA SER A 175 17.22 -33.31 3.38
C SER A 175 16.47 -33.03 2.08
N PRO A 176 15.35 -32.29 2.08
CA PRO A 176 14.79 -31.78 0.84
C PRO A 176 15.86 -30.89 0.21
N LYS A 177 16.44 -31.32 -0.91
CA LYS A 177 17.35 -30.49 -1.69
C LYS A 177 16.58 -29.26 -2.14
N LYS A 178 16.75 -28.15 -1.42
CA LYS A 178 16.66 -26.84 -2.07
C LYS A 178 17.87 -26.78 -2.99
N GLU A 179 17.66 -27.20 -4.23
CA GLU A 179 18.59 -26.90 -5.30
C GLU A 179 18.81 -25.39 -5.24
N LYS A 180 20.04 -24.97 -4.95
CA LYS A 180 20.36 -23.56 -4.78
C LYS A 180 20.36 -22.97 -6.18
N THR A 181 19.22 -22.47 -6.63
CA THR A 181 19.07 -21.88 -7.96
C THR A 181 20.01 -20.67 -8.05
N LEU A 182 21.11 -20.82 -8.79
CA LEU A 182 22.13 -19.78 -8.93
C LEU A 182 21.68 -18.60 -9.80
N VAL A 183 20.67 -18.83 -10.65
CA VAL A 183 20.01 -17.83 -11.48
C VAL A 183 18.52 -17.89 -11.14
N SER A 184 17.91 -16.75 -10.87
CA SER A 184 16.46 -16.65 -10.68
C SER A 184 15.76 -16.90 -12.02
N ALA A 185 14.59 -17.53 -11.97
CA ALA A 185 13.72 -17.66 -13.14
C ALA A 185 13.33 -16.27 -13.66
N VAL A 186 12.97 -16.18 -14.94
CA VAL A 186 12.39 -14.98 -15.56
C VAL A 186 11.23 -14.44 -14.70
N GLN A 187 11.22 -13.13 -14.48
CA GLN A 187 10.28 -12.44 -13.59
C GLN A 187 9.59 -11.28 -14.29
N TYR A 188 8.39 -10.94 -13.81
CA TYR A 188 7.71 -9.69 -14.13
C TYR A 188 8.14 -8.64 -13.13
N GLU A 189 8.60 -7.50 -13.62
CA GLU A 189 9.08 -6.37 -12.81
C GLU A 189 8.36 -5.09 -13.23
N ASP A 190 7.98 -4.27 -12.25
CA ASP A 190 7.38 -2.97 -12.51
C ASP A 190 8.46 -2.00 -13.00
N VAL A 191 8.19 -1.31 -14.11
CA VAL A 191 9.09 -0.29 -14.65
C VAL A 191 8.85 1.01 -13.90
N SER A 192 9.87 1.51 -13.23
CA SER A 192 9.84 2.83 -12.60
C SER A 192 10.83 3.78 -13.24
N LEU A 193 10.58 5.09 -13.10
CA LEU A 193 11.50 6.10 -13.57
C LEU A 193 12.62 6.34 -12.55
N TYR A 194 13.79 6.73 -13.05
CA TYR A 194 14.90 7.16 -12.20
C TYR A 194 14.47 8.29 -11.25
N GLN A 195 14.56 8.02 -9.94
CA GLN A 195 14.07 8.91 -8.88
C GLN A 195 12.56 9.25 -8.96
N ASN A 196 11.76 8.40 -9.61
CA ASN A 196 10.32 8.56 -9.83
C ASN A 196 9.94 9.87 -10.55
N ASP A 197 10.81 10.36 -11.45
CA ASP A 197 10.66 11.66 -12.08
C ASP A 197 11.12 11.60 -13.55
N SER A 198 10.27 12.04 -14.48
CA SER A 198 10.58 12.07 -15.91
C SER A 198 11.53 13.21 -16.29
N GLU A 199 11.64 14.25 -15.45
CA GLU A 199 12.51 15.40 -15.70
C GLU A 199 13.97 15.10 -15.33
N LYS A 200 14.21 14.10 -14.48
CA LYS A 200 15.55 13.80 -13.96
C LYS A 200 16.34 12.87 -14.86
N LEU A 201 17.36 13.42 -15.49
CA LEU A 201 18.29 12.69 -16.34
C LEU A 201 19.47 12.14 -15.54
N PHE A 202 19.94 10.96 -15.92
CA PHE A 202 21.14 10.35 -15.37
C PHE A 202 22.39 11.02 -15.96
N SER A 203 23.30 11.50 -15.10
CA SER A 203 24.56 12.12 -15.49
C SER A 203 25.76 11.39 -14.89
N VAL A 204 26.84 11.32 -15.66
CA VAL A 204 28.12 10.73 -15.23
C VAL A 204 29.23 11.73 -15.52
N ASP A 205 30.30 11.71 -14.72
CA ASP A 205 31.50 12.53 -14.93
C ASP A 205 32.00 12.42 -16.38
N GLU A 206 32.44 13.55 -16.95
CA GLU A 206 32.90 13.60 -18.34
C GLU A 206 34.05 12.63 -18.64
N SER A 207 34.91 12.36 -17.66
CA SER A 207 36.01 11.38 -17.79
C SER A 207 35.47 9.98 -18.08
N ILE A 208 34.40 9.58 -17.40
CA ILE A 208 33.76 8.26 -17.55
C ILE A 208 32.95 8.23 -18.84
N ALA A 209 32.29 9.34 -19.19
CA ALA A 209 31.53 9.45 -20.43
C ALA A 209 32.41 9.25 -21.69
N ARG A 210 33.68 9.69 -21.64
CA ARG A 210 34.65 9.54 -22.74
C ARG A 210 35.16 8.11 -22.92
N GLU A 211 35.15 7.27 -21.88
CA GLU A 211 35.54 5.86 -21.99
C GLU A 211 34.55 5.04 -22.82
N GLY A 212 33.33 5.57 -23.00
CA GLY A 212 32.27 4.95 -23.78
C GLY A 212 31.31 4.11 -22.95
N VAL A 213 30.11 3.90 -23.50
CA VAL A 213 28.99 3.23 -22.82
C VAL A 213 29.29 1.75 -22.53
N GLU A 214 30.10 1.13 -23.38
CA GLU A 214 30.57 -0.25 -23.22
C GLU A 214 31.71 -0.39 -22.20
N SER A 215 32.27 0.71 -21.72
CA SER A 215 33.35 0.66 -20.75
C SER A 215 32.86 0.12 -19.42
N ARG A 216 33.76 -0.57 -18.72
CA ARG A 216 33.47 -1.12 -17.40
C ARG A 216 33.11 -0.03 -16.39
N VAL A 217 33.79 1.11 -16.45
CA VAL A 217 33.60 2.21 -15.50
C VAL A 217 32.20 2.80 -15.68
N PHE A 218 31.75 2.97 -16.93
CA PHE A 218 30.40 3.42 -17.23
C PHE A 218 29.34 2.42 -16.76
N LYS A 219 29.48 1.12 -17.10
CA LYS A 219 28.53 0.07 -16.64
C LYS A 219 28.40 0.04 -15.13
N ASN A 220 29.51 0.13 -14.40
CA ASN A 220 29.51 0.17 -12.95
C ASN A 220 28.80 1.41 -12.38
N ALA A 221 28.97 2.58 -12.99
CA ALA A 221 28.29 3.81 -12.56
C ALA A 221 26.77 3.70 -12.69
N VAL A 222 26.29 3.14 -13.81
CA VAL A 222 24.86 2.89 -14.07
C VAL A 222 24.29 1.88 -13.06
N SER A 223 24.94 0.71 -12.89
CA SER A 223 24.49 -0.31 -11.93
C SER A 223 24.51 0.19 -10.49
N SER A 224 25.49 1.02 -10.12
CA SER A 224 25.57 1.61 -8.76
C SER A 224 24.45 2.61 -8.49
N ALA A 225 23.90 3.24 -9.53
CA ALA A 225 22.73 4.10 -9.45
C ALA A 225 21.40 3.31 -9.43
N GLY A 226 21.45 1.97 -9.47
CA GLY A 226 20.26 1.11 -9.49
C GLY A 226 19.54 1.07 -10.84
N ILE A 227 20.13 1.63 -11.89
CA ILE A 227 19.51 1.75 -13.22
C ILE A 227 19.64 0.43 -13.98
N ARG A 228 18.52 -0.04 -14.55
CA ARG A 228 18.44 -1.29 -15.34
C ARG A 228 18.14 -1.03 -16.82
N GLY A 229 17.44 0.05 -17.14
CA GLY A 229 17.26 0.54 -18.51
C GLY A 229 17.87 1.93 -18.67
N LEU A 230 18.66 2.14 -19.72
CA LEU A 230 19.20 3.47 -20.04
C LEU A 230 18.90 3.85 -21.50
N ILE A 231 18.22 4.98 -21.66
CA ILE A 231 17.97 5.60 -22.96
C ILE A 231 19.13 6.55 -23.28
N LEU A 232 19.75 6.30 -24.43
CA LEU A 232 20.82 7.12 -24.98
C LEU A 232 20.39 7.67 -26.32
N GLY A 233 20.81 8.88 -26.67
CA GLY A 233 20.43 9.46 -27.94
C GLY A 233 21.46 10.40 -28.54
N ASN A 234 21.41 10.52 -29.86
CA ASN A 234 22.21 11.44 -30.66
C ASN A 234 21.28 12.32 -31.51
N LEU A 235 21.61 13.61 -31.59
CA LEU A 235 20.85 14.61 -32.33
C LEU A 235 21.65 15.15 -33.51
N ARG A 236 21.02 15.19 -34.68
CA ARG A 236 21.52 15.85 -35.89
C ARG A 236 20.52 16.89 -36.36
N PHE A 237 20.95 18.15 -36.43
CA PHE A 237 20.10 19.28 -36.82
C PHE A 237 20.25 19.61 -38.30
N PHE A 238 19.13 19.72 -39.01
CA PHE A 238 19.05 20.09 -40.42
C PHE A 238 18.07 21.25 -40.60
N GLY A 239 18.55 22.49 -40.46
CA GLY A 239 17.68 23.68 -40.51
C GLY A 239 16.62 23.64 -39.40
N ASN A 240 15.35 23.56 -39.80
CA ASN A 240 14.19 23.46 -38.90
C ASN A 240 13.76 22.02 -38.56
N TYR A 241 14.56 21.03 -38.94
CA TYR A 241 14.34 19.63 -38.63
C TYR A 241 15.43 19.06 -37.73
N VAL A 242 15.09 18.04 -36.97
CA VAL A 242 16.02 17.27 -36.16
C VAL A 242 15.84 15.78 -36.45
N SER A 243 16.96 15.09 -36.65
CA SER A 243 17.04 13.64 -36.65
C SER A 243 17.54 13.18 -35.28
N VAL A 244 16.76 12.32 -34.64
CA VAL A 244 17.02 11.78 -33.31
C VAL A 244 17.24 10.29 -33.45
N THR A 245 18.44 9.81 -33.12
CA THR A 245 18.72 8.39 -33.00
C THR A 245 18.74 8.02 -31.52
N VAL A 246 17.89 7.09 -31.10
CA VAL A 246 17.73 6.66 -29.70
C VAL A 246 18.02 5.17 -29.58
N ASP A 247 18.81 4.80 -28.57
CA ASP A 247 19.23 3.43 -28.23
C ASP A 247 18.79 3.12 -26.80
N LEU A 248 17.97 2.08 -26.63
CA LEU A 248 17.57 1.56 -25.32
C LEU A 248 18.50 0.43 -24.93
N ARG A 249 19.22 0.59 -23.81
CA ARG A 249 20.18 -0.41 -23.33
C ARG A 249 19.78 -1.01 -21.99
N ILE A 250 19.98 -2.31 -21.86
CA ILE A 250 19.68 -3.10 -20.66
C ILE A 250 20.98 -3.34 -19.87
N PHE A 251 20.89 -3.12 -18.55
CA PHE A 251 21.96 -3.31 -17.59
C PHE A 251 21.56 -4.36 -16.54
N PRO A 252 22.50 -5.21 -16.10
CA PRO A 252 23.93 -5.19 -16.41
C PRO A 252 24.25 -5.88 -17.74
N GLY A 253 25.24 -5.36 -18.48
CA GLY A 253 25.64 -5.88 -19.79
C GLY A 253 25.77 -4.80 -20.86
N ALA A 254 24.95 -3.73 -20.76
CA ALA A 254 24.81 -2.68 -21.77
C ALA A 254 24.37 -3.21 -23.14
N GLU A 255 23.59 -4.29 -23.13
CA GLU A 255 23.02 -4.90 -24.33
C GLU A 255 21.99 -3.93 -24.94
N SER A 256 22.07 -3.69 -26.25
CA SER A 256 21.09 -2.85 -26.94
C SER A 256 19.82 -3.67 -27.17
N ALA A 257 18.73 -3.24 -26.55
CA ALA A 257 17.39 -3.80 -26.77
C ALA A 257 16.85 -3.40 -28.14
N GLY A 258 17.27 -2.24 -28.65
CA GLY A 258 16.97 -1.78 -30.00
C GLY A 258 17.30 -0.30 -30.19
N VAL A 259 17.40 0.08 -31.45
CA VAL A 259 17.74 1.44 -31.89
C VAL A 259 16.66 1.94 -32.83
N VAL A 260 16.20 3.16 -32.61
CA VAL A 260 15.24 3.86 -33.46
C VAL A 260 15.82 5.18 -33.93
N THR A 261 15.55 5.56 -35.18
CA THR A 261 15.88 6.88 -35.69
C THR A 261 14.63 7.54 -36.23
N GLU A 262 14.28 8.69 -35.66
CA GLU A 262 13.10 9.47 -36.04
C GLU A 262 13.54 10.84 -36.56
N VAL A 263 12.77 11.42 -37.47
CA VAL A 263 13.02 12.76 -38.02
C VAL A 263 11.76 13.59 -37.90
N GLY A 264 11.86 14.79 -37.34
CA GLY A 264 10.71 15.69 -37.21
C GLY A 264 11.12 17.15 -37.18
N ALA A 265 10.11 18.02 -37.24
CA ALA A 265 10.29 19.46 -37.14
C ALA A 265 10.54 19.89 -35.69
N LEU A 266 11.31 20.96 -35.50
CA LEU A 266 11.71 21.46 -34.17
C LEU A 266 10.54 21.97 -33.32
N ASP A 267 9.42 22.31 -33.94
CA ASP A 267 8.18 22.73 -33.29
C ASP A 267 7.31 21.56 -32.80
N ASN A 268 7.59 20.32 -33.25
CA ASN A 268 6.83 19.12 -32.89
C ASN A 268 7.69 18.09 -32.14
N LEU A 269 8.34 18.50 -31.04
CA LEU A 269 9.16 17.60 -30.22
C LEU A 269 8.32 16.51 -29.53
N VAL A 270 7.08 16.81 -29.16
CA VAL A 270 6.17 15.86 -28.52
C VAL A 270 5.80 14.73 -29.48
N GLY A 271 5.52 15.03 -30.75
CA GLY A 271 5.27 14.02 -31.77
C GLY A 271 6.47 13.11 -32.01
N ILE A 272 7.68 13.67 -32.05
CA ILE A 272 8.93 12.89 -32.15
C ILE A 272 9.07 11.94 -30.94
N ALA A 273 8.87 12.46 -29.73
CA ALA A 273 8.96 11.66 -28.51
C ALA A 273 7.91 10.54 -28.47
N SER A 274 6.68 10.82 -28.90
CA SER A 274 5.59 9.83 -29.00
C SER A 274 5.93 8.70 -29.96
N ASN A 275 6.45 9.01 -31.16
CA ASN A 275 6.82 8.01 -32.15
C ASN A 275 7.97 7.12 -31.64
N VAL A 276 8.99 7.74 -31.02
CA VAL A 276 10.10 7.02 -30.41
C VAL A 276 9.60 6.11 -29.28
N ALA A 277 8.76 6.62 -28.38
CA ALA A 277 8.20 5.84 -27.28
C ALA A 277 7.34 4.66 -27.77
N GLN A 278 6.56 4.86 -28.84
CA GLN A 278 5.77 3.78 -29.45
C GLN A 278 6.65 2.64 -29.95
N TYR A 279 7.84 2.94 -30.50
CA TYR A 279 8.80 1.93 -30.91
C TYR A 279 9.52 1.27 -29.72
N LEU A 280 9.90 2.06 -28.71
CA LEU A 280 10.63 1.56 -27.55
C LEU A 280 9.75 0.76 -26.58
N SER A 281 8.45 1.06 -26.48
CA SER A 281 7.51 0.41 -25.56
C SER A 281 7.51 -1.12 -25.65
N PRO A 282 7.38 -1.76 -26.83
CA PRO A 282 7.46 -3.22 -26.92
C PRO A 282 8.84 -3.79 -26.53
N LEU A 283 9.94 -3.06 -26.81
CA LEU A 283 11.30 -3.46 -26.42
C LEU A 283 11.53 -3.34 -24.91
N LEU A 284 10.90 -2.34 -24.29
CA LEU A 284 10.92 -2.07 -22.86
C LEU A 284 10.10 -3.10 -22.08
N VAL A 285 8.88 -3.39 -22.53
CA VAL A 285 8.00 -4.36 -21.88
C VAL A 285 8.50 -5.79 -22.08
N ASN A 286 9.13 -6.08 -23.23
CA ASN A 286 9.66 -7.40 -23.57
C ASN A 286 8.62 -8.53 -23.34
N SER A 287 7.33 -8.21 -23.49
CA SER A 287 6.22 -9.15 -23.39
C SER A 287 5.62 -9.34 -24.77
N SER A 288 5.13 -10.55 -25.05
CA SER A 288 4.31 -10.78 -26.23
C SER A 288 3.02 -9.98 -26.09
N GLY A 289 2.70 -9.14 -27.09
CA GLY A 289 1.42 -8.49 -27.13
C GLY A 289 0.28 -9.50 -27.18
N ILE A 290 -0.84 -9.15 -26.56
CA ILE A 290 -2.07 -9.94 -26.50
C ILE A 290 -3.17 -9.23 -27.28
N MET A 291 -4.09 -10.01 -27.85
CA MET A 291 -5.30 -9.50 -28.48
C MET A 291 -6.51 -9.77 -27.58
N MET A 292 -7.26 -8.73 -27.24
CA MET A 292 -8.53 -8.81 -26.53
C MET A 292 -9.70 -8.66 -27.50
N TYR A 293 -10.57 -9.67 -27.54
CA TYR A 293 -11.81 -9.66 -28.29
C TYR A 293 -12.97 -9.43 -27.33
N PHE A 294 -13.83 -8.47 -27.64
CA PHE A 294 -14.97 -8.13 -26.79
C PHE A 294 -16.27 -8.69 -27.36
N TYR A 295 -17.02 -9.38 -26.52
CA TYR A 295 -18.36 -9.85 -26.83
C TYR A 295 -19.35 -9.20 -25.87
N ILE A 296 -20.11 -8.21 -26.37
CA ILE A 296 -21.05 -7.40 -25.59
C ILE A 296 -22.48 -7.87 -25.87
N THR A 297 -23.23 -8.16 -24.82
CA THR A 297 -24.64 -8.55 -24.91
C THR A 297 -25.49 -7.67 -24.01
N PRO A 298 -26.67 -7.18 -24.43
CA PRO A 298 -27.36 -7.40 -25.72
C PRO A 298 -26.77 -6.58 -26.88
N ALA A 299 -27.15 -6.92 -28.13
CA ALA A 299 -26.61 -6.31 -29.35
C ALA A 299 -26.84 -4.78 -29.43
N GLU A 300 -27.97 -4.29 -28.92
CA GLU A 300 -28.29 -2.87 -28.83
C GLU A 300 -27.27 -2.10 -27.97
N ALA A 301 -26.77 -2.74 -26.91
CA ALA A 301 -25.74 -2.17 -26.05
C ALA A 301 -24.36 -2.17 -26.72
N ALA A 302 -24.11 -3.09 -27.65
CA ALA A 302 -22.83 -3.22 -28.35
C ALA A 302 -22.59 -2.08 -29.35
N GLU A 303 -23.63 -1.52 -29.99
CA GLU A 303 -23.49 -0.44 -30.97
C GLU A 303 -22.96 0.86 -30.36
N ASN A 304 -23.36 1.16 -29.12
CA ASN A 304 -22.98 2.38 -28.39
C ASN A 304 -21.95 2.11 -27.28
N ALA A 305 -21.33 0.93 -27.25
CA ALA A 305 -20.40 0.56 -26.21
C ALA A 305 -19.07 1.34 -26.30
N ARG A 306 -18.62 1.84 -25.15
CA ARG A 306 -17.29 2.41 -24.94
C ARG A 306 -16.49 1.47 -24.06
N ILE A 307 -15.34 1.05 -24.57
CA ILE A 307 -14.41 0.18 -23.86
C ILE A 307 -13.22 1.00 -23.38
N TYR A 308 -12.89 0.84 -22.12
CA TYR A 308 -11.74 1.43 -21.47
C TYR A 308 -10.81 0.31 -21.05
N VAL A 309 -9.53 0.45 -21.37
CA VAL A 309 -8.47 -0.42 -20.85
C VAL A 309 -7.48 0.45 -20.12
N ASP A 310 -7.27 0.15 -18.83
CA ASP A 310 -6.43 0.91 -17.91
C ASP A 310 -6.79 2.41 -17.87
N GLY A 311 -8.09 2.71 -17.98
CA GLY A 311 -8.63 4.07 -17.96
C GLY A 311 -8.59 4.81 -19.30
N VAL A 312 -8.07 4.20 -20.37
CA VAL A 312 -7.98 4.81 -21.70
C VAL A 312 -9.08 4.29 -22.62
N ILE A 313 -9.84 5.22 -23.23
CA ILE A 313 -10.84 4.89 -24.25
C ILE A 313 -10.14 4.20 -25.43
N SER A 314 -10.50 2.95 -25.66
CA SER A 314 -9.91 2.12 -26.70
C SER A 314 -10.91 1.93 -27.83
N PRO A 315 -10.64 2.43 -29.05
CA PRO A 315 -11.55 2.23 -30.18
C PRO A 315 -11.54 0.74 -30.56
N LEU A 316 -12.71 0.09 -30.57
CA LEU A 316 -12.83 -1.22 -31.20
C LEU A 316 -12.60 -1.06 -32.69
N LYS A 317 -11.52 -1.63 -33.19
CA LYS A 317 -11.36 -1.95 -34.60
C LYS A 317 -11.81 -3.40 -34.81
N ASP A 318 -12.24 -3.75 -36.01
CA ASP A 318 -12.78 -5.07 -36.39
C ASP A 318 -11.89 -6.27 -36.01
N ASN A 319 -10.62 -6.05 -35.66
CA ASN A 319 -9.65 -7.08 -35.31
C ASN A 319 -9.44 -7.30 -33.80
N GLY A 320 -10.14 -6.58 -32.91
CA GLY A 320 -9.90 -6.63 -31.45
C GLY A 320 -8.91 -5.56 -30.97
N LEU A 321 -8.64 -5.54 -29.66
CA LEU A 321 -7.77 -4.57 -29.00
C LEU A 321 -6.41 -5.18 -28.65
N PHE A 322 -5.34 -4.56 -29.12
CA PHE A 322 -3.98 -4.96 -28.79
C PHE A 322 -3.53 -4.32 -27.47
N ALA A 323 -3.02 -5.13 -26.54
CA ALA A 323 -2.41 -4.67 -25.29
C ALA A 323 -1.13 -5.48 -24.99
N ALA A 324 -0.32 -5.00 -24.04
CA ALA A 324 0.79 -5.78 -23.50
C ALA A 324 0.25 -6.99 -22.72
N ALA A 325 1.04 -8.06 -22.55
CA ALA A 325 0.68 -9.10 -21.59
C ALA A 325 0.89 -8.56 -20.16
N GLY A 326 -0.14 -8.65 -19.32
CA GLY A 326 -0.10 -8.01 -18.00
C GLY A 326 -1.41 -8.05 -17.24
N THR A 327 -1.47 -7.32 -16.13
CA THR A 327 -2.73 -7.12 -15.40
C THR A 327 -3.40 -5.88 -15.97
N HIS A 328 -4.60 -6.04 -16.52
CA HIS A 328 -5.35 -4.93 -17.10
C HIS A 328 -6.70 -4.78 -16.40
N THR A 329 -7.14 -3.53 -16.28
CA THR A 329 -8.51 -3.20 -15.89
C THR A 329 -9.30 -2.84 -17.12
N VAL A 330 -10.31 -3.65 -17.43
CA VAL A 330 -11.21 -3.45 -18.55
C VAL A 330 -12.55 -2.97 -18.02
N GLU A 331 -13.02 -1.86 -18.56
CA GLU A 331 -14.35 -1.31 -18.30
C GLU A 331 -15.15 -1.22 -19.60
N VAL A 332 -16.39 -1.70 -19.57
CA VAL A 332 -17.32 -1.66 -20.70
C VAL A 332 -18.57 -0.91 -20.25
N SER A 333 -18.84 0.21 -20.90
CA SER A 333 -19.99 1.08 -20.63
C SER A 333 -20.82 1.29 -21.90
N SER A 334 -22.14 1.39 -21.78
CA SER A 334 -23.03 1.71 -22.89
C SER A 334 -24.22 2.53 -22.38
N GLU A 335 -24.73 3.43 -23.20
CA GLU A 335 -25.82 4.34 -22.81
C GLU A 335 -27.12 3.56 -22.55
N GLY A 336 -27.77 3.80 -21.41
CA GLY A 336 -28.97 3.06 -20.99
C GLY A 336 -28.71 1.68 -20.37
N TYR A 337 -27.44 1.26 -20.24
CA TYR A 337 -27.06 -0.01 -19.64
C TYR A 337 -26.07 0.16 -18.47
N THR A 338 -26.01 -0.85 -17.60
CA THR A 338 -25.04 -0.90 -16.50
C THR A 338 -23.60 -1.01 -17.01
N THR A 339 -22.64 -0.38 -16.33
CA THR A 339 -21.20 -0.53 -16.61
C THR A 339 -20.63 -1.77 -15.93
N GLN A 340 -19.83 -2.55 -16.66
CA GLN A 340 -19.10 -3.72 -16.14
C GLN A 340 -17.60 -3.39 -16.05
N ILE A 341 -16.96 -3.75 -14.94
CA ILE A 341 -15.53 -3.54 -14.72
C ILE A 341 -14.90 -4.85 -14.27
N VAL A 342 -13.79 -5.24 -14.90
CA VAL A 342 -13.01 -6.43 -14.55
C VAL A 342 -11.52 -6.11 -14.54
N THR A 343 -10.85 -6.47 -13.45
CA THR A 343 -9.37 -6.46 -13.37
C THR A 343 -8.90 -7.90 -13.42
N ALA A 344 -8.13 -8.25 -14.45
CA ALA A 344 -7.67 -9.62 -14.67
C ALA A 344 -6.23 -9.65 -15.19
N VAL A 345 -5.59 -10.81 -15.05
CA VAL A 345 -4.23 -11.05 -15.54
C VAL A 345 -4.32 -11.73 -16.91
N PHE A 346 -3.78 -11.06 -17.93
CA PHE A 346 -3.77 -11.48 -19.32
C PHE A 346 -2.34 -11.84 -19.76
N LYS A 347 -1.85 -13.03 -19.38
CA LYS A 347 -0.43 -13.40 -19.60
C LYS A 347 -0.16 -14.79 -20.19
N ASP A 348 -1.16 -15.68 -20.19
CA ASP A 348 -0.97 -17.10 -20.53
C ASP A 348 -1.43 -17.46 -21.95
N SER A 349 -1.94 -16.48 -22.71
CA SER A 349 -2.47 -16.67 -24.07
C SER A 349 -2.19 -15.45 -24.93
N PRO A 350 -1.93 -15.61 -26.24
CA PRO A 350 -1.80 -14.48 -27.17
C PRO A 350 -3.16 -13.81 -27.46
N ALA A 351 -4.27 -14.44 -27.10
CA ALA A 351 -5.61 -13.92 -27.32
C ALA A 351 -6.56 -14.23 -26.16
N PHE A 352 -7.42 -13.28 -25.83
CA PHE A 352 -8.42 -13.39 -24.77
C PHE A 352 -9.79 -12.91 -25.28
N PHE A 353 -10.84 -13.60 -24.84
CA PHE A 353 -12.22 -13.18 -25.06
C PHE A 353 -12.77 -12.57 -23.76
N VAL A 354 -13.16 -11.30 -23.82
CA VAL A 354 -13.79 -10.58 -22.72
C VAL A 354 -15.28 -10.48 -23.03
N GLN A 355 -16.08 -11.20 -22.24
CA GLN A 355 -17.54 -11.18 -22.35
C GLN A 355 -18.11 -10.18 -21.36
N ALA A 356 -18.89 -9.21 -21.86
CA ALA A 356 -19.59 -8.22 -21.06
C ALA A 356 -21.10 -8.34 -21.29
N ALA A 357 -21.80 -8.89 -20.30
CA ALA A 357 -23.25 -8.88 -20.27
C ALA A 357 -23.71 -7.61 -19.53
N LEU A 358 -24.33 -6.69 -20.26
CA LEU A 358 -24.85 -5.43 -19.73
C LEU A 358 -26.36 -5.55 -19.54
N ASP A 359 -26.85 -5.23 -18.35
CA ASP A 359 -28.28 -5.19 -18.06
C ASP A 359 -28.83 -3.78 -18.31
N PRO A 360 -30.08 -3.64 -18.78
CA PRO A 360 -30.71 -2.33 -18.92
C PRO A 360 -30.84 -1.65 -17.56
N VAL A 361 -30.60 -0.34 -17.53
CA VAL A 361 -30.80 0.49 -16.35
C VAL A 361 -32.29 0.48 -16.00
N GLN A 362 -32.64 -0.10 -14.83
CA GLN A 362 -34.01 -0.06 -14.33
C GLN A 362 -34.27 1.27 -13.63
N GLU A 363 -35.24 2.02 -14.12
CA GLU A 363 -35.75 3.25 -13.52
C GLU A 363 -37.12 2.99 -12.88
N GLY A 364 -37.36 3.56 -11.69
CA GLY A 364 -38.64 3.43 -10.99
C GLY A 364 -38.54 3.74 -9.50
N ASP A 365 -39.59 3.41 -8.75
CA ASP A 365 -39.66 3.63 -7.31
C ASP A 365 -39.67 2.30 -6.54
N VAL A 366 -38.90 2.23 -5.45
CA VAL A 366 -38.80 1.06 -4.57
C VAL A 366 -39.26 1.44 -3.17
N ASN A 367 -40.10 0.62 -2.55
CA ASN A 367 -40.55 0.82 -1.18
C ASN A 367 -39.54 0.22 -0.21
N LEU A 368 -39.04 1.00 0.75
CA LEU A 368 -38.08 0.58 1.75
C LEU A 368 -38.75 0.55 3.13
N VAL A 369 -38.59 -0.56 3.84
CA VAL A 369 -39.06 -0.76 5.21
C VAL A 369 -37.88 -1.13 6.12
N LEU A 370 -37.77 -0.49 7.29
CA LEU A 370 -36.82 -0.92 8.32
C LEU A 370 -37.35 -2.15 9.05
N LYS A 371 -36.50 -3.16 9.21
CA LYS A 371 -36.85 -4.40 9.93
C LYS A 371 -37.21 -4.16 11.39
N ASN A 372 -36.57 -3.18 12.03
CA ASN A 372 -36.93 -2.71 13.35
C ASN A 372 -37.36 -1.25 13.15
N PRO A 373 -38.68 -0.95 13.14
CA PRO A 373 -39.14 0.42 12.95
C PRO A 373 -38.63 1.29 14.11
N VAL A 374 -38.09 2.46 13.78
CA VAL A 374 -37.58 3.41 14.76
C VAL A 374 -38.00 4.81 14.32
N GLU A 375 -38.35 5.66 15.28
CA GLU A 375 -38.58 7.07 15.05
C GLU A 375 -37.33 7.77 14.51
N GLY A 376 -37.45 8.33 13.31
CA GLY A 376 -36.38 9.02 12.60
C GLY A 376 -36.73 9.34 11.15
N THR A 377 -35.84 10.03 10.45
CA THR A 377 -35.98 10.35 9.03
C THR A 377 -35.12 9.38 8.20
N LEU A 378 -35.68 8.88 7.11
CA LEU A 378 -34.94 8.09 6.12
C LEU A 378 -34.40 8.99 5.03
N PHE A 379 -33.12 8.85 4.73
CA PHE A 379 -32.46 9.52 3.62
C PHE A 379 -31.92 8.50 2.62
N ALA A 380 -32.10 8.75 1.33
CA ALA A 380 -31.44 8.02 0.26
C ALA A 380 -30.77 9.02 -0.69
N ASN A 381 -29.49 8.81 -1.01
CA ASN A 381 -28.69 9.76 -1.81
C ASN A 381 -28.80 11.21 -1.29
N ALA A 382 -28.78 11.38 0.04
CA ALA A 382 -28.94 12.67 0.74
C ALA A 382 -30.31 13.37 0.61
N MET A 383 -31.32 12.75 0.00
CA MET A 383 -32.70 13.25 -0.02
C MET A 383 -33.57 12.53 1.01
N ALA A 384 -34.46 13.26 1.68
CA ALA A 384 -35.42 12.67 2.59
C ALA A 384 -36.46 11.86 1.79
N VAL A 385 -36.56 10.56 2.09
CA VAL A 385 -37.38 9.59 1.35
C VAL A 385 -38.45 8.92 2.21
N GLY A 386 -38.43 9.15 3.53
CA GLY A 386 -39.34 8.47 4.47
C GLY A 386 -39.36 9.07 5.87
N ASN A 387 -40.34 8.66 6.67
CA ASN A 387 -40.74 9.33 7.91
C ASN A 387 -40.47 8.50 9.18
N ALA A 388 -41.00 9.00 10.31
CA ALA A 388 -40.81 8.62 11.72
C ALA A 388 -41.09 7.15 12.10
N MET A 389 -41.23 6.23 11.16
CA MET A 389 -41.36 4.79 11.42
C MET A 389 -40.39 3.96 10.58
N GLY A 390 -39.54 4.60 9.77
CA GLY A 390 -38.59 3.89 8.93
C GLY A 390 -39.22 3.28 7.68
N VAL A 391 -40.22 3.94 7.10
CA VAL A 391 -40.79 3.56 5.80
C VAL A 391 -40.64 4.72 4.83
N GLY A 392 -40.26 4.43 3.58
CA GLY A 392 -40.04 5.44 2.56
C GLY A 392 -39.99 4.88 1.14
N THR A 393 -40.14 5.77 0.16
CA THR A 393 -40.08 5.42 -1.26
C THR A 393 -38.83 6.01 -1.87
N VAL A 394 -38.00 5.15 -2.46
CA VAL A 394 -36.69 5.50 -3.02
C VAL A 394 -36.74 5.41 -4.54
N HIS A 395 -36.47 6.52 -5.20
CA HIS A 395 -36.29 6.55 -6.65
C HIS A 395 -34.96 5.89 -7.03
N ILE A 396 -35.01 4.92 -7.94
CA ILE A 396 -33.85 4.17 -8.45
C ILE A 396 -33.57 4.57 -9.90
N ASN A 397 -32.30 4.89 -10.20
CA ASN A 397 -31.83 5.27 -11.54
C ASN A 397 -30.80 4.25 -12.06
N GLY A 398 -31.06 2.95 -11.82
CA GLY A 398 -30.14 1.84 -12.10
C GLY A 398 -28.71 1.96 -11.55
N LYS A 399 -28.52 2.78 -10.50
CA LYS A 399 -27.30 2.83 -9.68
C LYS A 399 -27.64 2.38 -8.27
N SER A 400 -26.72 1.68 -7.63
CA SER A 400 -26.85 1.30 -6.22
C SER A 400 -27.06 2.54 -5.34
N VAL A 401 -27.95 2.44 -4.36
CA VAL A 401 -28.35 3.58 -3.52
C VAL A 401 -27.83 3.37 -2.11
N ILE A 402 -27.12 4.37 -1.59
CA ILE A 402 -26.73 4.43 -0.18
C ILE A 402 -27.71 5.36 0.52
N GLY A 403 -28.20 4.92 1.67
CA GLY A 403 -29.06 5.70 2.51
C GLY A 403 -28.66 5.68 3.98
N GLN A 404 -29.28 6.57 4.73
CA GLN A 404 -29.03 6.80 6.14
C GLN A 404 -30.36 6.95 6.88
N VAL A 405 -30.46 6.30 8.03
CA VAL A 405 -31.51 6.53 9.02
C VAL A 405 -30.95 7.49 10.06
N VAL A 406 -31.66 8.60 10.33
CA VAL A 406 -31.26 9.58 11.35
C VAL A 406 -32.35 9.68 12.41
N ARG A 407 -31.98 9.42 13.67
CA ARG A 407 -32.86 9.54 14.82
C ARG A 407 -32.32 10.58 15.81
N PRO A 408 -33.05 11.67 16.07
CA PRO A 408 -32.72 12.57 17.17
C PRO A 408 -33.10 11.90 18.51
N VAL A 409 -32.19 11.93 19.49
CA VAL A 409 -32.44 11.51 20.86
C VAL A 409 -32.09 12.65 21.80
N ARG A 410 -33.04 13.07 22.64
CA ARG A 410 -32.80 14.05 23.70
C ARG A 410 -32.12 13.37 24.89
N ILE A 411 -31.01 13.93 25.36
CA ILE A 411 -30.32 13.46 26.57
C ILE A 411 -30.39 14.58 27.60
N ALA A 412 -30.90 14.27 28.81
CA ALA A 412 -30.77 15.13 29.96
C ALA A 412 -29.42 14.83 30.65
N GLU A 413 -28.52 15.80 30.75
CA GLU A 413 -27.30 15.68 31.56
C GLU A 413 -27.66 15.91 33.05
N GLU A 414 -27.46 14.90 33.90
CA GLU A 414 -27.27 15.16 35.34
C GLU A 414 -25.85 15.69 35.55
N GLU A 415 -25.70 16.98 35.82
CA GLU A 415 -24.41 17.58 36.17
C GLU A 415 -23.83 16.92 37.42
N LYS A 416 -22.74 16.16 37.28
CA LYS A 416 -21.84 15.83 38.38
C LYS A 416 -20.80 16.93 38.49
N SER A 417 -20.92 17.76 39.53
CA SER A 417 -19.94 18.78 39.92
C SER A 417 -18.60 18.13 40.31
N GLU A 418 -17.57 18.28 39.49
CA GLU A 418 -16.17 18.08 39.91
C GLU A 418 -15.65 19.39 40.53
N GLN A 419 -15.35 19.35 41.83
CA GLN A 419 -14.66 20.41 42.56
C GLN A 419 -13.23 20.56 42.02
N ASN A 420 -12.93 21.75 41.51
CA ASN A 420 -11.61 22.13 41.04
C ASN A 420 -10.81 22.72 42.21
N GLU A 421 -9.99 21.90 42.88
CA GLU A 421 -8.87 22.38 43.69
C GLU A 421 -7.72 22.75 42.76
N ASN A 422 -7.47 24.05 42.57
CA ASN A 422 -6.12 24.61 42.46
C ASN A 422 -6.23 26.14 42.40
N ALA A 423 -6.11 26.76 43.57
CA ALA A 423 -5.81 28.18 43.70
C ALA A 423 -4.35 28.30 44.16
N GLU A 424 -3.48 28.78 43.27
CA GLU A 424 -2.23 29.41 43.66
C GLU A 424 -2.20 30.82 43.08
N ASN A 425 -1.93 31.75 44.00
CA ASN A 425 -1.92 33.21 43.89
C ASN A 425 -0.86 33.71 42.89
N PRO A 426 -0.95 34.97 42.37
CA PRO A 426 -0.33 36.05 43.12
C PRO A 426 -1.08 37.40 43.13
N GLN A 427 -0.88 38.07 44.26
CA GLN A 427 -1.13 39.47 44.58
C GLN A 427 -0.37 40.47 43.68
N ASP A 428 -1.04 41.59 43.35
CA ASP A 428 -0.65 42.99 43.64
C ASP A 428 -1.04 43.97 42.50
N GLY A 429 -1.64 45.12 42.88
CA GLY A 429 -1.46 46.39 42.16
C GLY A 429 -2.67 47.06 41.50
N GLU A 430 -3.39 47.86 42.29
CA GLU A 430 -3.85 49.24 42.03
C GLU A 430 -4.74 49.64 40.83
N SER A 431 -5.93 50.18 41.19
CA SER A 431 -6.64 51.39 40.67
C SER A 431 -7.08 51.41 39.18
N GLU A 432 -8.26 51.89 38.76
CA GLU A 432 -9.04 53.06 39.20
C GLU A 432 -10.56 52.85 38.94
N SER A 433 -11.32 53.71 39.62
CA SER A 433 -12.77 53.92 39.59
C SER A 433 -13.31 54.47 38.26
N GLU A 434 -14.54 54.10 37.89
CA GLU A 434 -15.56 55.11 37.55
C GLU A 434 -16.98 54.56 37.73
N ILE A 435 -17.82 55.38 38.37
CA ILE A 435 -19.23 55.18 38.66
C ILE A 435 -20.02 55.85 37.53
N THR A 436 -21.08 55.21 37.03
CA THR A 436 -22.34 55.93 36.77
C THR A 436 -23.54 55.00 36.89
N GLU A 437 -24.53 55.52 37.61
CA GLU A 437 -25.83 54.97 37.96
C GLU A 437 -26.81 54.93 36.78
N ASP A 438 -27.81 54.06 36.92
CA ASP A 438 -29.22 54.13 36.48
C ASP A 438 -29.63 52.70 36.07
N GLY A 439 -30.64 52.02 36.61
CA GLY A 439 -31.83 52.43 37.32
C GLY A 439 -32.99 51.57 36.81
N ALA A 440 -33.55 50.72 37.67
CA ALA A 440 -34.82 49.98 37.56
C ALA A 440 -34.93 48.75 36.61
N GLY A 441 -35.35 47.61 37.18
CA GLY A 441 -35.76 46.43 36.41
C GLY A 441 -36.06 45.19 37.25
N GLN A 442 -37.28 45.14 37.78
CA GLN A 442 -38.12 44.00 38.19
C GLN A 442 -37.53 42.57 38.29
N LYS A 443 -37.90 41.92 39.42
CA LYS A 443 -37.94 40.48 39.70
C LYS A 443 -37.87 39.57 38.47
N LYS A 444 -36.78 38.80 38.36
CA LYS A 444 -36.70 37.60 37.52
C LYS A 444 -37.11 36.39 38.35
N ASP A 445 -38.18 35.73 37.93
CA ASP A 445 -38.46 34.35 38.26
C ASP A 445 -37.38 33.48 37.57
N ASP A 446 -36.62 32.74 38.36
CA ASP A 446 -35.58 31.82 37.90
C ASP A 446 -36.22 30.59 37.22
N GLU A 447 -36.53 30.69 35.92
CA GLU A 447 -36.67 29.51 35.06
C GLU A 447 -35.27 29.04 34.64
N ARG A 448 -34.78 28.03 35.35
CA ARG A 448 -33.54 27.30 35.06
C ARG A 448 -33.72 26.54 33.73
N ALA A 449 -33.30 27.14 32.62
CA ALA A 449 -33.27 26.49 31.32
C ALA A 449 -32.23 25.34 31.33
N THR A 450 -32.72 24.10 31.41
CA THR A 450 -31.93 22.90 31.13
C THR A 450 -31.57 22.90 29.64
N GLU A 451 -30.29 23.06 29.31
CA GLU A 451 -29.80 22.99 27.94
C GLU A 451 -29.90 21.54 27.44
N VAL A 452 -30.95 21.24 26.65
CA VAL A 452 -31.16 19.90 26.08
C VAL A 452 -30.21 19.72 24.89
N LYS A 453 -29.11 18.98 25.09
CA LYS A 453 -28.27 18.54 23.97
C LYS A 453 -28.96 17.39 23.22
N GLU A 454 -29.24 17.60 21.94
CA GLU A 454 -29.76 16.56 21.04
C GLU A 454 -28.60 15.73 20.48
N LYS A 455 -28.70 14.41 20.62
CA LYS A 455 -27.74 13.46 20.07
C LYS A 455 -28.36 12.70 18.91
N MET A 456 -27.71 12.74 17.76
CA MET A 456 -28.18 12.06 16.55
C MET A 456 -27.64 10.61 16.50
N LEU A 457 -28.54 9.63 16.56
CA LEU A 457 -28.22 8.23 16.27
C LEU A 457 -28.37 7.98 14.78
N THR A 458 -27.41 7.27 14.18
CA THR A 458 -27.40 7.05 12.73
C THR A 458 -27.17 5.58 12.38
N ALA A 459 -27.73 5.15 11.24
CA ALA A 459 -27.44 3.86 10.63
C ALA A 459 -27.41 3.98 9.12
N PHE A 460 -26.49 3.30 8.45
CA PHE A 460 -26.44 3.26 7.00
C PHE A 460 -27.13 2.02 6.45
N TYR A 461 -27.75 2.15 5.28
CA TYR A 461 -28.26 1.03 4.50
C TYR A 461 -27.81 1.14 3.05
N TYR A 462 -27.72 0.00 2.39
CA TYR A 462 -27.33 -0.11 0.99
C TYR A 462 -28.38 -0.91 0.24
N ILE A 463 -28.92 -0.32 -0.82
CA ILE A 463 -29.79 -1.03 -1.75
C ILE A 463 -28.90 -1.52 -2.89
N PRO A 464 -28.71 -2.84 -3.05
CA PRO A 464 -27.91 -3.38 -4.14
C PRO A 464 -28.71 -3.34 -5.45
N PHE A 465 -28.03 -3.12 -6.57
CA PHE A 465 -28.64 -3.03 -7.90
C PHE A 465 -29.54 -4.25 -8.23
N ASN A 466 -29.10 -5.46 -7.88
CA ASN A 466 -29.84 -6.69 -8.13
C ASN A 466 -31.17 -6.83 -7.34
N ALA A 467 -31.40 -6.01 -6.32
CA ALA A 467 -32.65 -6.00 -5.56
C ALA A 467 -33.59 -4.86 -5.98
N MET A 468 -33.15 -3.98 -6.88
CA MET A 468 -33.89 -2.83 -7.38
C MET A 468 -34.84 -3.25 -8.49
N GLU A 469 -36.06 -3.64 -8.12
CA GLU A 469 -37.15 -3.85 -9.06
C GLU A 469 -38.26 -2.82 -8.79
N PRO A 470 -38.77 -2.11 -9.81
CA PRO A 470 -39.84 -1.12 -9.63
C PRO A 470 -41.06 -1.70 -8.90
N GLY A 471 -41.57 -0.97 -7.91
CA GLY A 471 -42.75 -1.35 -7.11
C GLY A 471 -42.49 -2.40 -6.03
N LYS A 472 -41.28 -2.97 -5.94
CA LYS A 472 -40.94 -3.98 -4.92
C LYS A 472 -40.77 -3.35 -3.55
N THR A 473 -41.13 -4.11 -2.51
CA THR A 473 -40.83 -3.75 -1.12
C THR A 473 -39.55 -4.43 -0.67
N LEU A 474 -38.60 -3.65 -0.15
CA LEU A 474 -37.33 -4.11 0.40
C LEU A 474 -37.27 -3.87 1.91
N ILE A 475 -36.56 -4.74 2.61
CA ILE A 475 -36.35 -4.66 4.05
C ILE A 475 -34.87 -4.46 4.38
N ALA A 476 -34.55 -3.47 5.22
CA ALA A 476 -33.19 -3.19 5.71
C ALA A 476 -33.08 -3.38 7.22
N ASP A 477 -32.05 -4.09 7.71
CA ASP A 477 -31.76 -4.29 9.14
C ASP A 477 -30.80 -3.20 9.66
N ALA A 478 -31.13 -1.93 9.38
CA ALA A 478 -30.35 -0.80 9.84
C ALA A 478 -30.75 -0.44 11.28
N LYS A 479 -29.80 -0.49 12.22
CA LYS A 479 -30.04 -0.22 13.64
C LYS A 479 -29.34 1.08 14.03
N PRO A 480 -30.07 2.20 14.25
CA PRO A 480 -29.47 3.46 14.63
C PRO A 480 -28.83 3.34 16.01
N VAL A 481 -27.51 3.47 16.03
CA VAL A 481 -26.68 3.41 17.24
C VAL A 481 -25.70 4.57 17.22
N ASP A 482 -25.21 4.98 18.38
CA ASP A 482 -24.07 5.89 18.44
C ASP A 482 -22.81 5.08 18.17
N ALA A 483 -22.51 4.92 16.87
CA ALA A 483 -21.36 4.17 16.42
C ALA A 483 -20.06 4.79 16.94
N VAL A 484 -19.98 6.11 17.05
CA VAL A 484 -18.75 6.82 17.46
C VAL A 484 -18.37 6.47 18.89
N SER A 485 -19.29 6.64 19.86
CA SER A 485 -18.95 6.32 21.27
C SER A 485 -18.74 4.82 21.49
N LEU A 486 -19.51 3.97 20.80
CA LEU A 486 -19.36 2.52 20.91
C LEU A 486 -17.99 2.07 20.40
N ILE A 487 -17.59 2.55 19.22
CA ILE A 487 -16.29 2.21 18.62
C ILE A 487 -15.16 2.74 19.49
N ASP A 488 -15.23 3.97 19.97
CA ASP A 488 -14.16 4.56 20.76
C ASP A 488 -13.96 3.85 22.10
N SER A 489 -15.07 3.51 22.78
CA SER A 489 -15.03 2.72 24.00
C SER A 489 -14.40 1.34 23.78
N ARG A 490 -14.79 0.64 22.71
CA ARG A 490 -14.22 -0.69 22.38
C ARG A 490 -12.77 -0.61 21.93
N ARG A 491 -12.41 0.43 21.19
CA ARG A 491 -11.03 0.72 20.76
C ARG A 491 -10.11 0.88 21.96
N ARG A 492 -10.53 1.65 22.97
CA ARG A 492 -9.77 1.85 24.21
C ARG A 492 -9.50 0.53 24.92
N TRP A 493 -10.52 -0.32 25.09
CA TRP A 493 -10.36 -1.63 25.74
C TRP A 493 -9.47 -2.59 24.95
N SER A 494 -9.60 -2.61 23.62
CA SER A 494 -8.73 -3.40 22.74
C SER A 494 -7.25 -2.99 22.88
N TYR A 495 -6.95 -1.68 22.89
CA TYR A 495 -5.58 -1.19 23.08
C TYR A 495 -5.02 -1.45 24.47
N ILE A 496 -5.86 -1.38 25.52
CA ILE A 496 -5.47 -1.78 26.86
C ILE A 496 -5.09 -3.27 26.87
N GLY A 497 -5.94 -4.15 26.29
CA GLY A 497 -5.65 -5.57 26.18
C GLY A 497 -4.37 -5.87 25.41
N TYR A 498 -4.17 -5.21 24.28
CA TYR A 498 -2.95 -5.30 23.48
C TYR A 498 -1.71 -4.89 24.29
N THR A 499 -1.77 -3.75 24.99
CA THR A 499 -0.66 -3.24 25.78
C THR A 499 -0.29 -4.21 26.91
N VAL A 500 -1.29 -4.75 27.62
CA VAL A 500 -1.08 -5.73 28.69
C VAL A 500 -0.44 -7.01 28.14
N PHE A 501 -0.86 -7.48 26.97
CA PHE A 501 -0.26 -8.64 26.30
C PHE A 501 1.19 -8.38 25.89
N ILE A 502 1.48 -7.24 25.26
CA ILE A 502 2.86 -6.90 24.87
C ILE A 502 3.76 -6.74 26.10
N MET A 503 3.25 -6.13 27.18
CA MET A 503 3.99 -5.98 28.44
C MET A 503 4.22 -7.31 29.17
N SER A 504 3.43 -8.35 28.90
CA SER A 504 3.62 -9.67 29.52
C SER A 504 4.69 -10.53 28.82
N LEU A 505 5.04 -10.24 27.57
CA LEU A 505 6.00 -11.01 26.79
C LEU A 505 7.46 -10.94 27.32
N PRO A 506 8.02 -9.78 27.71
CA PRO A 506 9.39 -9.72 28.23
C PRO A 506 9.61 -10.56 29.52
N PRO A 507 8.72 -10.50 30.54
CA PRO A 507 8.81 -11.40 31.69
C PRO A 507 8.70 -12.89 31.32
N LEU A 508 7.87 -13.24 30.33
CA LEU A 508 7.75 -14.60 29.84
C LEU A 508 9.07 -15.09 29.20
N PHE A 509 9.67 -14.31 28.30
CA PHE A 509 10.94 -14.68 27.68
C PHE A 509 12.08 -14.76 28.69
N TYR A 510 12.10 -13.86 29.67
CA TYR A 510 13.07 -13.88 30.76
C TYR A 510 12.98 -15.16 31.59
N THR A 511 11.77 -15.56 32.00
CA THR A 511 11.56 -16.76 32.81
C THR A 511 11.81 -18.06 32.02
N ILE A 512 11.48 -18.11 30.73
CA ILE A 512 11.83 -19.23 29.84
C ILE A 512 13.35 -19.36 29.68
N GLY A 513 14.04 -18.24 29.46
CA GLY A 513 15.50 -18.22 29.35
C GLY A 513 16.18 -18.66 30.64
N GLY A 514 15.71 -18.15 31.79
CA GLY A 514 16.18 -18.55 33.12
C GLY A 514 16.00 -20.04 33.38
N PHE A 515 14.82 -20.59 33.07
CA PHE A 515 14.56 -22.02 33.18
C PHE A 515 15.49 -22.86 32.30
N ASN A 516 15.66 -22.50 31.02
CA ASN A 516 16.53 -23.25 30.11
C ASN A 516 18.00 -23.23 30.56
N ASN A 517 18.47 -22.10 31.10
CA ASN A 517 19.82 -21.99 31.62
C ASN A 517 20.01 -22.83 32.90
N ALA A 518 19.10 -22.72 33.86
CA ALA A 518 19.12 -23.51 35.09
C ALA A 518 19.01 -25.02 34.81
N TYR A 519 18.14 -25.41 33.87
CA TYR A 519 17.98 -26.79 33.42
C TYR A 519 19.27 -27.35 32.82
N ARG A 520 19.94 -26.61 31.92
CA ARG A 520 21.25 -27.02 31.36
C ARG A 520 22.33 -27.08 32.44
N GLY A 521 22.36 -26.11 33.35
CA GLY A 521 23.29 -26.07 34.48
C GLY A 521 23.12 -27.25 35.45
N TYR A 522 21.91 -27.79 35.60
CA TYR A 522 21.65 -28.98 36.40
C TYR A 522 22.29 -30.24 35.79
N TYR A 523 22.18 -30.44 34.47
CA TYR A 523 22.81 -31.59 33.79
C TYR A 523 24.34 -31.53 33.76
N THR A 524 24.92 -30.33 33.84
CA THR A 524 26.38 -30.15 33.96
C THR A 524 26.87 -30.16 35.41
N GLY A 525 25.99 -30.41 36.39
CA GLY A 525 26.31 -30.49 37.81
C GLY A 525 26.56 -29.13 38.51
N GLY A 526 26.30 -28.02 37.82
CA GLY A 526 26.57 -26.66 38.30
C GLY A 526 25.41 -25.97 39.03
N VAL A 527 24.19 -26.51 38.97
CA VAL A 527 22.98 -25.89 39.55
C VAL A 527 22.15 -26.94 40.31
N LYS A 528 21.51 -26.56 41.42
CA LYS A 528 20.68 -27.46 42.25
C LYS A 528 19.27 -27.65 41.66
N LEU A 529 18.67 -28.82 41.88
CA LEU A 529 17.31 -29.14 41.41
C LEU A 529 16.23 -28.15 41.91
N SER A 530 16.37 -27.65 43.13
CA SER A 530 15.42 -26.68 43.72
C SER A 530 15.37 -25.36 42.94
N GLU A 531 16.49 -24.94 42.34
CA GLU A 531 16.58 -23.73 41.54
C GLU A 531 15.89 -23.91 40.18
N VAL A 532 16.03 -25.08 39.57
CA VAL A 532 15.30 -25.45 38.35
C VAL A 532 13.79 -25.46 38.59
N GLN A 533 13.34 -25.99 39.74
CA GLN A 533 11.93 -26.00 40.12
C GLN A 533 11.37 -24.58 40.33
N GLY A 534 12.13 -23.69 40.97
CA GLY A 534 11.76 -22.28 41.12
C GLY A 534 11.55 -21.57 39.78
N TRP A 535 12.47 -21.74 38.85
CA TRP A 535 12.34 -21.20 37.49
C TRP A 535 11.19 -21.84 36.70
N ASN A 536 10.89 -23.13 36.93
CA ASN A 536 9.76 -23.80 36.31
C ASN A 536 8.42 -23.19 36.77
N VAL A 537 8.25 -22.96 38.07
CA VAL A 537 7.05 -22.29 38.62
C VAL A 537 6.91 -20.88 38.06
N ALA A 538 7.99 -20.09 38.06
CA ALA A 538 7.99 -18.75 37.50
C ALA A 538 7.59 -18.73 36.00
N ARG A 539 8.10 -19.69 35.22
CA ARG A 539 7.72 -19.87 33.81
C ARG A 539 6.24 -20.14 33.66
N TRP A 540 5.66 -21.05 34.45
CA TRP A 540 4.23 -21.40 34.35
C TRP A 540 3.33 -20.22 34.73
N VAL A 541 3.67 -19.46 35.76
CA VAL A 541 2.94 -18.24 36.16
C VAL A 541 2.99 -17.18 35.05
N ALA A 542 4.18 -16.89 34.50
CA ALA A 542 4.34 -15.92 33.42
C ALA A 542 3.61 -16.36 32.13
N THR A 543 3.62 -17.66 31.86
CA THR A 543 2.89 -18.25 30.72
C THR A 543 1.39 -18.08 30.92
N GLY A 544 0.86 -18.44 32.10
CA GLY A 544 -0.56 -18.31 32.42
C GLY A 544 -1.05 -16.86 32.30
N PHE A 545 -0.30 -15.90 32.84
CA PHE A 545 -0.64 -14.48 32.72
C PHE A 545 -0.64 -14.00 31.27
N THR A 546 0.35 -14.41 30.47
CA THR A 546 0.44 -14.03 29.04
C THR A 546 -0.70 -14.63 28.22
N VAL A 547 -1.09 -15.88 28.50
CA VAL A 547 -2.24 -16.53 27.84
C VAL A 547 -3.54 -15.83 28.19
N LEU A 548 -3.75 -15.45 29.45
CA LEU A 548 -4.93 -14.70 29.88
C LEU A 548 -4.98 -13.30 29.25
N ALA A 549 -3.85 -12.59 29.21
CA ALA A 549 -3.74 -11.29 28.54
C ALA A 549 -4.02 -11.38 27.03
N GLY A 550 -3.49 -12.40 26.36
CA GLY A 550 -3.74 -12.66 24.95
C GLY A 550 -5.21 -13.01 24.67
N GLY A 551 -5.82 -13.85 25.51
CA GLY A 551 -7.24 -14.18 25.42
C GLY A 551 -8.15 -12.96 25.61
N PHE A 552 -7.84 -12.11 26.59
CA PHE A 552 -8.56 -10.85 26.82
C PHE A 552 -8.43 -9.89 25.63
N PHE A 553 -7.23 -9.75 25.07
CA PHE A 553 -7.01 -8.94 23.86
C PHE A 553 -7.85 -9.45 22.68
N ILE A 554 -7.82 -10.75 22.39
CA ILE A 554 -8.58 -11.34 21.28
C ILE A 554 -10.08 -11.12 21.48
N PHE A 555 -10.57 -11.30 22.71
CA PHE A 555 -11.98 -11.07 23.04
C PHE A 555 -12.42 -9.62 22.77
N GLU A 556 -11.67 -8.63 23.27
CA GLU A 556 -12.00 -7.22 23.03
C GLU A 556 -11.76 -6.80 21.57
N LEU A 557 -10.80 -7.41 20.87
CA LEU A 557 -10.60 -7.21 19.44
C LEU A 557 -11.82 -7.68 18.63
N VAL A 558 -12.39 -8.85 18.94
CA VAL A 558 -13.61 -9.34 18.29
C VAL A 558 -14.80 -8.41 18.56
N ARG A 559 -14.93 -7.91 19.80
CA ARG A 559 -15.99 -6.92 20.13
C ARG A 559 -15.80 -5.61 19.39
N TYR A 560 -14.55 -5.15 19.26
CA TYR A 560 -14.22 -3.97 18.47
C TYR A 560 -14.55 -4.18 16.99
N LEU A 561 -14.15 -5.30 16.39
CA LEU A 561 -14.46 -5.60 14.99
C LEU A 561 -15.97 -5.68 14.74
N ARG A 562 -16.74 -6.24 15.68
CA ARG A 562 -18.20 -6.26 15.62
C ARG A 562 -18.82 -4.86 15.74
N ALA A 563 -18.26 -3.99 16.57
CA ALA A 563 -18.67 -2.60 16.65
C ALA A 563 -18.29 -1.83 15.37
N ALA A 564 -17.10 -2.03 14.83
CA ALA A 564 -16.67 -1.45 13.57
C ALA A 564 -17.55 -1.91 12.40
N SER A 565 -17.98 -3.18 12.38
CA SER A 565 -18.92 -3.68 11.37
C SER A 565 -20.31 -3.02 11.43
N SER A 566 -20.68 -2.40 12.55
CA SER A 566 -21.96 -1.67 12.65
C SER A 566 -21.98 -0.35 11.86
N VAL A 567 -20.82 0.13 11.41
CA VAL A 567 -20.71 1.28 10.49
C VAL A 567 -20.96 0.88 9.05
N LEU A 568 -20.77 -0.40 8.72
CA LEU A 568 -21.01 -0.88 7.37
C LEU A 568 -22.51 -0.80 7.05
N PRO A 569 -22.89 -0.40 5.83
CA PRO A 569 -24.28 -0.26 5.47
C PRO A 569 -24.99 -1.62 5.49
N ALA A 570 -26.19 -1.65 6.07
CA ALA A 570 -27.04 -2.84 6.06
C ALA A 570 -27.64 -3.05 4.66
N ASN A 571 -27.40 -4.23 4.06
CA ASN A 571 -27.95 -4.54 2.75
C ASN A 571 -29.48 -4.71 2.81
N ALA A 572 -30.20 -3.93 2.00
CA ALA A 572 -31.62 -4.10 1.76
C ALA A 572 -31.86 -5.34 0.88
N ARG A 573 -32.91 -6.09 1.18
CA ARG A 573 -33.23 -7.35 0.50
C ARG A 573 -34.73 -7.51 0.34
N SER A 574 -35.15 -8.45 -0.52
CA SER A 574 -36.57 -8.82 -0.65
C SER A 574 -37.14 -9.36 0.68
N VAL A 575 -38.42 -9.07 0.90
CA VAL A 575 -39.16 -9.50 2.08
C VAL A 575 -39.28 -11.02 2.09
N ARG A 576 -38.94 -11.64 3.23
CA ARG A 576 -39.15 -13.07 3.47
C ARG A 576 -40.56 -13.31 4.00
N GLU A 577 -41.11 -14.51 3.81
CA GLU A 577 -42.48 -14.86 4.23
C GLU A 577 -42.78 -14.56 5.72
N ARG A 578 -41.82 -14.82 6.60
CA ARG A 578 -41.88 -14.50 8.04
C ARG A 578 -41.81 -13.00 8.40
N GLU A 579 -41.41 -12.16 7.45
CA GLU A 579 -41.20 -10.71 7.61
C GLU A 579 -42.37 -9.90 6.97
N ILE A 580 -43.33 -10.57 6.32
CA ILE A 580 -44.58 -9.98 5.77
C ILE A 580 -45.40 -9.20 6.80
N PRO A 581 -45.70 -9.70 8.02
CA PRO A 581 -46.54 -8.97 8.97
C PRO A 581 -45.89 -7.65 9.44
N ILE A 582 -44.55 -7.58 9.46
CA ILE A 582 -43.82 -6.36 9.78
C ILE A 582 -44.07 -5.31 8.69
N VAL A 583 -44.03 -5.72 7.42
CA VAL A 583 -44.28 -4.85 6.27
C VAL A 583 -45.73 -4.39 6.22
N GLU A 584 -46.70 -5.27 6.48
CA GLU A 584 -48.12 -4.93 6.52
C GLU A 584 -48.43 -3.92 7.63
N SER A 585 -47.89 -4.14 8.83
CA SER A 585 -48.04 -3.17 9.92
C SER A 585 -47.42 -1.81 9.56
N ALA A 586 -46.22 -1.80 8.97
CA ALA A 586 -45.53 -0.59 8.57
C ALA A 586 -46.29 0.19 7.48
N LYS A 587 -46.93 -0.51 6.54
CA LYS A 587 -47.80 0.09 5.51
C LYS A 587 -49.09 0.66 6.09
N SER A 588 -49.75 -0.03 7.03
CA SER A 588 -50.96 0.50 7.67
C SER A 588 -50.69 1.77 8.48
N TRP A 589 -49.48 1.92 9.02
CA TRP A 589 -49.06 3.17 9.68
C TRP A 589 -48.89 4.31 8.68
N MET A 590 -48.30 4.05 7.51
CA MET A 590 -48.17 5.07 6.44
C MET A 590 -49.53 5.62 6.02
N GLU A 591 -50.50 4.74 5.73
CA GLU A 591 -51.86 5.12 5.33
C GLU A 591 -52.56 5.99 6.40
N GLN A 592 -52.37 5.68 7.69
CA GLN A 592 -52.92 6.49 8.79
C GLN A 592 -52.24 7.87 8.92
N THR A 593 -50.93 7.97 8.69
CA THR A 593 -50.23 9.29 8.68
C THR A 593 -50.64 10.14 7.49
N ASP A 594 -50.83 9.54 6.30
CA ASP A 594 -51.25 10.29 5.11
C ASP A 594 -52.69 10.79 5.24
N GLU A 595 -53.60 10.01 5.84
CA GLU A 595 -54.96 10.45 6.19
C GLU A 595 -54.96 11.59 7.23
N GLN A 596 -54.13 11.50 8.28
CA GLN A 596 -54.04 12.56 9.30
C GLN A 596 -53.42 13.86 8.77
N THR A 597 -52.48 13.77 7.83
CA THR A 597 -51.86 14.95 7.18
C THR A 597 -52.82 15.59 6.16
N ALA A 598 -53.72 14.80 5.56
CA ALA A 598 -54.77 15.28 4.67
C ALA A 598 -55.98 15.91 5.42
N GLU A 599 -56.31 15.44 6.64
CA GLU A 599 -57.43 15.97 7.44
C GLU A 599 -57.08 17.23 8.25
N ASN A 600 -55.79 17.51 8.52
CA ASN A 600 -55.34 18.76 9.13
C ASN A 600 -54.17 19.34 8.33
N PRO A 601 -54.42 20.13 7.27
CA PRO A 601 -53.37 20.91 6.65
C PRO A 601 -52.94 21.98 7.67
N VAL A 602 -51.80 21.76 8.32
CA VAL A 602 -51.12 22.84 9.04
C VAL A 602 -50.79 23.90 8.00
N GLU A 603 -51.44 25.06 8.11
CA GLU A 603 -51.09 26.27 7.37
C GLU A 603 -49.61 26.58 7.65
N VAL A 604 -48.74 26.13 6.75
CA VAL A 604 -47.37 26.63 6.69
C VAL A 604 -47.48 28.04 6.15
N LYS A 605 -47.58 29.03 7.05
CA LYS A 605 -47.28 30.41 6.70
C LYS A 605 -45.82 30.45 6.28
N THR A 606 -45.60 30.48 4.97
CA THR A 606 -44.32 30.77 4.35
C THR A 606 -43.80 32.08 4.94
N GLN A 607 -42.65 32.02 5.62
CA GLN A 607 -41.89 33.20 6.03
C GLN A 607 -41.31 33.87 4.79
N GLU A 608 -42.15 34.51 3.98
CA GLU A 608 -41.72 35.40 2.88
C GLU A 608 -42.50 36.73 2.84
N GLU A 609 -43.55 36.92 3.66
CA GLU A 609 -44.30 38.19 3.72
C GLU A 609 -43.95 39.09 4.93
N ALA A 610 -43.06 38.68 5.84
CA ALA A 610 -42.69 39.50 7.00
C ALA A 610 -41.55 40.53 6.74
N GLN A 611 -41.11 40.73 5.50
CA GLN A 611 -40.06 41.70 5.16
C GLN A 611 -40.51 42.90 4.30
N SER A 612 -41.80 43.03 3.96
CA SER A 612 -42.30 44.20 3.21
C SER A 612 -43.08 45.24 4.03
N GLU A 613 -43.33 45.02 5.33
CA GLU A 613 -44.08 45.96 6.17
C GLU A 613 -43.26 46.81 7.15
N ASN A 614 -41.93 46.70 7.15
CA ASN A 614 -41.05 47.53 7.99
C ASN A 614 -40.25 48.60 7.20
N SER A 615 -40.69 48.95 5.98
CA SER A 615 -40.24 50.16 5.30
C SER A 615 -41.42 51.03 4.86
N LYS A 616 -42.04 51.72 5.81
CA LYS A 616 -42.76 52.98 5.57
C LYS A 616 -42.50 53.95 6.70
#